data_AF-A0A2U8DZF3-F1
#
_entry.id   AF-A0A2U8DZF3-F1
#
_cell.length_a   1.000
_cell.length_b   1.000
_cell.length_c   1.000
_cell.angle_alpha   90.00
_cell.angle_beta   90.00
_cell.angle_gamma   90.00
#
_symmetry.space_group_name_H-M   'P 1'
#
loop_
_entity.id
_entity.type
_entity.pdbx_description
1 polymer ?
#
loop_
_entity_poly.entity_id
_entity_poly.type
_entity_poly.pdbx_seq_one_letter_code
_entity_poly.pdbx_strand_id
1 'polypeptide(L)'
;MEDLAAYRQILRALPEGEKACGFTCGRDELLAWPPTELFQFAQDTDAWHGDLASLLPPVTREDTIMGARAAVSGLHHYAAYLYVSGNEATRADDLKGVYKGFFFAMQIVQYLRSGTYSKTKKDLLALLSGDEAELLRCGMDPVYYDEQKALNPDLLFQRMLSWTGGTMRELAQKIGTREK
;
A
#
# COMPACT_ATOMS: atom_id res chain seq x y z
N MET A 1 2.61 -21.74 18.83
CA MET A 1 1.16 -21.64 19.12
C MET A 1 0.87 -21.11 20.52
N GLU A 2 1.65 -21.51 21.53
CA GLU A 2 1.49 -21.02 22.91
C GLU A 2 1.68 -19.50 23.01
N ASP A 3 2.72 -18.94 22.37
CA ASP A 3 2.97 -17.48 22.38
C ASP A 3 1.82 -16.66 21.79
N LEU A 4 1.27 -17.09 20.64
CA LEU A 4 0.12 -16.42 20.03
C LEU A 4 -1.14 -16.53 20.90
N ALA A 5 -1.32 -17.65 21.60
CA ALA A 5 -2.44 -17.81 22.53
C ALA A 5 -2.30 -16.90 23.74
N ALA A 6 -1.10 -16.80 24.32
CA ALA A 6 -0.78 -15.89 25.42
C ALA A 6 -0.93 -14.42 24.99
N TYR A 7 -0.36 -14.03 23.85
CA TYR A 7 -0.50 -12.68 23.30
C TYR A 7 -1.97 -12.31 23.06
N ARG A 8 -2.76 -13.22 22.48
CA ARG A 8 -4.21 -13.02 22.31
C ARG A 8 -4.95 -12.84 23.64
N GLN A 9 -4.56 -13.54 24.70
CA GLN A 9 -5.13 -13.34 26.04
C GLN A 9 -4.77 -11.97 26.61
N ILE A 10 -3.53 -11.52 26.44
CA ILE A 10 -3.08 -10.18 26.84
C ILE A 10 -3.91 -9.11 26.13
N LEU A 11 -4.07 -9.20 24.80
CA LEU A 11 -4.88 -8.23 24.06
C LEU A 11 -6.32 -8.16 24.57
N ARG A 12 -6.94 -9.31 24.89
CA ARG A 12 -8.31 -9.34 25.44
C ARG A 12 -8.45 -8.73 26.84
N ALA A 13 -7.36 -8.68 27.60
CA ALA A 13 -7.36 -8.13 28.95
C ALA A 13 -7.08 -6.61 28.96
N LEU A 14 -6.52 -6.05 27.88
CA LEU A 14 -6.25 -4.62 27.77
C LEU A 14 -7.54 -3.83 27.49
N PRO A 15 -7.70 -2.64 28.10
CA PRO A 15 -8.71 -1.69 27.65
C PRO A 15 -8.50 -1.38 26.16
N GLU A 16 -9.57 -1.47 25.38
CA GLU A 16 -9.56 -1.21 23.94
C GLU A 16 -8.58 -2.08 23.14
N GLY A 17 -8.29 -3.29 23.64
CA GLY A 17 -7.34 -4.22 23.02
C GLY A 17 -7.74 -4.65 21.60
N GLU A 18 -9.01 -4.52 21.22
CA GLU A 18 -9.47 -4.70 19.84
C GLU A 18 -8.88 -3.70 18.85
N LYS A 19 -8.36 -2.56 19.33
CA LYS A 19 -7.66 -1.58 18.50
C LYS A 19 -6.24 -1.99 18.16
N ALA A 20 -5.68 -2.95 18.89
CA ALA A 20 -4.38 -3.53 18.57
C ALA A 20 -4.53 -4.41 17.31
N CYS A 21 -4.42 -3.77 16.15
CA CYS A 21 -4.26 -4.43 14.86
C CYS A 21 -2.78 -4.50 14.55
N GLY A 22 -2.30 -5.64 14.07
CA GLY A 22 -0.89 -5.77 13.77
C GLY A 22 -0.48 -7.13 13.25
N PHE A 23 0.81 -7.20 12.96
CA PHE A 23 1.52 -8.37 12.50
C PHE A 23 2.25 -9.03 13.68
N THR A 24 2.33 -10.35 13.68
CA THR A 24 3.12 -11.12 14.65
C THR A 24 3.76 -12.30 13.93
N CYS A 25 5.09 -12.38 14.00
CA CYS A 25 5.85 -13.48 13.41
C CYS A 25 7.03 -13.85 14.32
N GLY A 26 7.57 -15.04 14.11
CA GLY A 26 8.86 -15.42 14.66
C GLY A 26 10.01 -14.87 13.82
N ARG A 27 11.23 -15.08 14.32
CA ARG A 27 12.46 -14.61 13.67
C ARG A 27 12.67 -15.26 12.30
N ASP A 28 12.47 -16.57 12.22
CA ASP A 28 12.76 -17.34 11.01
C ASP A 28 11.75 -17.00 9.91
N GLU A 29 10.48 -16.78 10.26
CA GLU A 29 9.48 -16.28 9.30
C GLU A 29 9.81 -14.87 8.81
N LEU A 30 10.29 -13.98 9.68
CA LEU A 30 10.70 -12.63 9.29
C LEU A 30 11.93 -12.66 8.35
N LEU A 31 12.88 -13.55 8.60
CA LEU A 31 14.05 -13.75 7.72
C LEU A 31 13.67 -14.32 6.35
N ALA A 32 12.62 -15.15 6.29
CA ALA A 32 12.08 -15.71 5.06
C ALA A 32 11.06 -14.80 4.36
N TRP A 33 10.78 -13.61 4.90
CA TRP A 33 9.76 -12.71 4.38
C TRP A 33 10.14 -12.17 2.99
N PRO A 34 9.18 -11.99 2.06
CA PRO A 34 9.48 -11.48 0.72
C PRO A 34 10.21 -10.13 0.76
N PRO A 35 11.41 -10.01 0.15
CA PRO A 35 12.18 -8.75 0.12
C PRO A 35 11.38 -7.56 -0.42
N THR A 36 10.44 -7.83 -1.31
CA THR A 36 9.53 -6.84 -1.92
C THR A 36 8.62 -6.12 -0.92
N GLU A 37 8.39 -6.69 0.26
CA GLU A 37 7.57 -6.10 1.31
C GLU A 37 8.40 -5.47 2.43
N LEU A 38 9.65 -5.90 2.57
CA LEU A 38 10.51 -5.54 3.70
C LEU A 38 10.90 -4.07 3.73
N PHE A 39 11.04 -3.41 2.57
CA PHE A 39 11.34 -1.98 2.53
C PHE A 39 10.26 -1.16 3.26
N GLN A 40 8.98 -1.31 2.87
CA GLN A 40 7.90 -0.55 3.50
C GLN A 40 7.70 -0.99 4.96
N PHE A 41 7.79 -2.30 5.23
CA PHE A 41 7.73 -2.82 6.59
C PHE A 41 8.76 -2.15 7.52
N ALA A 42 10.01 -2.02 7.08
CA ALA A 42 11.07 -1.36 7.84
C ALA A 42 10.81 0.14 8.08
N GLN A 43 10.18 0.83 7.12
CA GLN A 43 9.89 2.26 7.23
C GLN A 43 8.69 2.55 8.14
N ASP A 44 7.67 1.69 8.10
CA ASP A 44 6.41 1.87 8.84
C ASP A 44 6.44 1.23 10.25
N THR A 45 7.53 0.54 10.62
CA THR A 45 7.66 -0.10 11.93
C THR A 45 8.71 0.59 12.80
N ASP A 46 8.27 1.12 13.94
CA ASP A 46 9.18 1.64 14.96
C ASP A 46 9.52 0.53 15.98
N ALA A 47 10.81 0.36 16.29
CA ALA A 47 11.26 -0.60 17.28
C ALA A 47 11.15 -0.01 18.71
N TRP A 48 10.21 -0.51 19.50
CA TRP A 48 10.05 -0.11 20.91
C TRP A 48 10.92 -0.94 21.87
N HIS A 49 11.32 -2.14 21.45
CA HIS A 49 12.21 -3.02 22.19
C HIS A 49 13.11 -3.80 21.24
N GLY A 50 14.42 -3.81 21.52
CA GLY A 50 15.43 -4.41 20.63
C GLY A 50 15.73 -3.55 19.40
N ASP A 51 16.30 -4.17 18.37
CA ASP A 51 16.65 -3.53 17.11
C ASP A 51 16.05 -4.32 15.93
N LEU A 52 15.07 -3.74 15.24
CA LEU A 52 14.44 -4.35 14.08
C LEU A 52 15.43 -4.52 12.92
N ALA A 53 16.35 -3.57 12.71
CA ALA A 53 17.28 -3.63 11.58
C ALA A 53 18.18 -4.86 11.66
N SER A 54 18.54 -5.30 12.88
CA SER A 54 19.30 -6.53 13.12
C SER A 54 18.57 -7.83 12.76
N LEU A 55 17.25 -7.78 12.56
CA LEU A 55 16.40 -8.94 12.24
C LEU A 55 16.02 -9.01 10.77
N LEU A 56 16.12 -7.90 10.04
CA LEU A 56 15.73 -7.84 8.64
C LEU A 56 16.88 -8.28 7.72
N PRO A 57 16.61 -9.11 6.70
CA PRO A 57 17.59 -9.32 5.64
C PRO A 57 17.81 -8.01 4.87
N PRO A 58 18.97 -7.86 4.20
CA PRO A 58 19.25 -6.67 3.41
C PRO A 58 18.22 -6.50 2.29
N VAL A 59 17.71 -5.28 2.11
CA VAL A 59 16.75 -4.94 1.06
C VAL A 59 17.45 -4.09 0.01
N THR A 60 17.38 -4.53 -1.26
CA THR A 60 17.97 -3.79 -2.38
C THR A 60 17.00 -2.75 -2.95
N ARG A 61 17.53 -1.87 -3.80
CA ARG A 61 16.68 -0.95 -4.56
C ARG A 61 15.78 -1.71 -5.53
N GLU A 62 16.28 -2.78 -6.13
CA GLU A 62 15.55 -3.67 -7.03
C GLU A 62 14.36 -4.33 -6.33
N ASP A 63 14.54 -4.78 -5.08
CA ASP A 63 13.45 -5.34 -4.27
C ASP A 63 12.36 -4.29 -4.03
N THR A 64 12.75 -3.05 -3.71
CA THR A 64 11.81 -1.92 -3.54
C THR A 64 11.06 -1.64 -4.84
N ILE A 65 11.74 -1.63 -6.00
CA ILE A 65 11.10 -1.45 -7.31
C ILE A 65 10.12 -2.59 -7.59
N MET A 66 10.50 -3.83 -7.28
CA MET A 66 9.65 -4.99 -7.47
C MET A 66 8.41 -4.95 -6.56
N GLY A 67 8.56 -4.54 -5.30
CA GLY A 67 7.44 -4.28 -4.40
C GLY A 67 6.47 -3.23 -4.94
N ALA A 68 6.99 -2.12 -5.45
CA ALA A 68 6.16 -1.08 -6.08
C ALA A 68 5.40 -1.63 -7.30
N ARG A 69 6.06 -2.44 -8.15
CA ARG A 69 5.41 -3.08 -9.31
C ARG A 69 4.32 -4.05 -8.88
N ALA A 70 4.57 -4.89 -7.88
CA ALA A 70 3.58 -5.82 -7.34
C ALA A 70 2.35 -5.05 -6.79
N ALA A 71 2.57 -4.00 -6.00
CA ALA A 71 1.50 -3.17 -5.47
C ALA A 71 0.67 -2.52 -6.60
N VAL A 72 1.31 -1.82 -7.54
CA VAL A 72 0.62 -1.11 -8.63
C VAL A 72 -0.11 -2.08 -9.56
N SER A 73 0.52 -3.20 -9.93
CA SER A 73 -0.10 -4.22 -10.80
C SER A 73 -1.28 -4.91 -10.12
N GLY A 74 -1.22 -5.16 -8.80
CA GLY A 74 -2.34 -5.68 -8.03
C GLY A 74 -3.55 -4.73 -8.06
N LEU A 75 -3.32 -3.43 -7.86
CA LEU A 75 -4.37 -2.41 -8.00
C LEU A 75 -4.94 -2.37 -9.42
N HIS A 76 -4.07 -2.39 -10.43
CA HIS A 76 -4.49 -2.38 -11.84
C HIS A 76 -5.39 -3.57 -12.16
N HIS A 77 -4.92 -4.77 -11.80
CA HIS A 77 -5.64 -6.02 -12.07
C HIS A 77 -7.01 -6.00 -11.38
N TYR A 78 -7.07 -5.65 -10.10
CA TYR A 78 -8.34 -5.67 -9.39
C TYR A 78 -9.31 -4.58 -9.89
N ALA A 79 -8.83 -3.36 -10.17
CA ALA A 79 -9.66 -2.31 -10.76
C ALA A 79 -10.21 -2.72 -12.14
N ALA A 80 -9.37 -3.33 -12.99
CA ALA A 80 -9.78 -3.79 -14.32
C ALA A 80 -10.78 -4.95 -14.22
N TYR A 81 -10.55 -5.90 -13.31
CA TYR A 81 -11.48 -6.99 -13.03
C TYR A 81 -12.84 -6.46 -12.57
N LEU A 82 -12.87 -5.54 -11.61
CA LEU A 82 -14.10 -4.96 -11.10
C LEU A 82 -14.88 -4.23 -12.21
N TYR A 83 -14.20 -3.55 -13.12
CA TYR A 83 -14.84 -2.85 -14.23
C TYR A 83 -15.43 -3.81 -15.27
N VAL A 84 -14.73 -4.90 -15.61
CA VAL A 84 -15.13 -5.81 -16.69
C VAL A 84 -16.06 -6.93 -16.22
N SER A 85 -15.85 -7.43 -15.00
CA SER A 85 -16.49 -8.64 -14.49
C SER A 85 -17.12 -8.46 -13.11
N GLY A 86 -16.92 -7.31 -12.47
CA GLY A 86 -17.60 -6.97 -11.23
C GLY A 86 -19.11 -6.78 -11.44
N ASN A 87 -19.87 -6.94 -10.37
CA ASN A 87 -21.30 -6.66 -10.39
C ASN A 87 -21.51 -5.14 -10.57
N GLU A 88 -22.24 -4.73 -11.61
CA GLU A 88 -22.49 -3.32 -11.93
C GLU A 88 -23.00 -2.51 -10.73
N ALA A 89 -23.82 -3.12 -9.87
CA ALA A 89 -24.41 -2.45 -8.72
C ALA A 89 -23.43 -2.23 -7.55
N THR A 90 -22.35 -3.02 -7.46
CA THR A 90 -21.42 -2.98 -6.31
C THR A 90 -19.99 -2.63 -6.69
N ARG A 91 -19.62 -2.70 -7.97
CA ARG A 91 -18.23 -2.56 -8.44
C ARG A 91 -17.55 -1.29 -7.94
N ALA A 92 -18.30 -0.18 -7.86
CA ALA A 92 -17.77 1.08 -7.38
C ALA A 92 -17.58 1.11 -5.85
N ASP A 93 -18.38 0.37 -5.08
CA ASP A 93 -18.12 0.20 -3.64
C ASP A 93 -16.93 -0.74 -3.40
N ASP A 94 -16.80 -1.80 -4.21
CA ASP A 94 -15.64 -2.71 -4.16
C ASP A 94 -14.33 -1.97 -4.51
N LEU A 95 -14.42 -0.99 -5.43
CA LEU A 95 -13.30 -0.13 -5.83
C LEU A 95 -12.77 0.74 -4.68
N LYS A 96 -13.55 1.00 -3.61
CA LYS A 96 -13.05 1.68 -2.39
C LYS A 96 -11.83 0.97 -1.80
N GLY A 97 -11.79 -0.36 -1.85
CA GLY A 97 -10.65 -1.16 -1.42
C GLY A 97 -9.38 -0.85 -2.21
N VAL A 98 -9.51 -0.63 -3.53
CA VAL A 98 -8.41 -0.24 -4.41
C VAL A 98 -7.88 1.15 -4.06
N TYR A 99 -8.77 2.11 -3.80
CA TYR A 99 -8.37 3.46 -3.37
C TYR A 99 -7.71 3.48 -1.98
N LYS A 100 -8.12 2.58 -1.08
CA LYS A 100 -7.40 2.37 0.19
C LYS A 100 -5.99 1.81 -0.06
N GLY A 101 -5.86 0.86 -0.97
CA GLY A 101 -4.57 0.27 -1.37
C GLY A 101 -3.66 1.24 -2.13
N PHE A 102 -4.23 2.22 -2.85
CA PHE A 102 -3.49 3.25 -3.57
C PHE A 102 -2.50 4.00 -2.68
N PHE A 103 -2.85 4.27 -1.41
CA PHE A 103 -1.92 4.92 -0.47
C PHE A 103 -0.59 4.18 -0.39
N PHE A 104 -0.62 2.87 -0.15
CA PHE A 104 0.60 2.06 0.01
C PHE A 104 1.41 1.96 -1.29
N ALA A 105 0.73 1.82 -2.43
CA ALA A 105 1.40 1.81 -3.73
C ALA A 105 2.03 3.17 -4.08
N MET A 106 1.31 4.27 -3.83
CA MET A 106 1.79 5.62 -4.09
C MET A 106 2.92 6.02 -3.13
N GLN A 107 2.89 5.56 -1.88
CA GLN A 107 3.93 5.81 -0.89
C GLN A 107 5.30 5.27 -1.35
N ILE A 108 5.35 4.01 -1.79
CA ILE A 108 6.60 3.41 -2.30
C ILE A 108 7.02 4.00 -3.65
N VAL A 109 6.07 4.31 -4.54
CA VAL A 109 6.35 5.00 -5.82
C VAL A 109 6.96 6.37 -5.57
N GLN A 110 6.40 7.15 -4.64
CA GLN A 110 6.91 8.49 -4.33
C GLN A 110 8.29 8.44 -3.68
N TYR A 111 8.56 7.45 -2.83
CA TYR A 111 9.91 7.18 -2.34
C TYR A 111 10.87 6.90 -3.50
N LEU A 112 10.50 6.03 -4.46
CA LEU A 112 11.34 5.72 -5.61
C LEU A 112 11.60 6.92 -6.54
N ARG A 113 10.70 7.92 -6.53
CA ARG A 113 10.82 9.17 -7.30
C ARG A 113 11.65 10.24 -6.58
N SER A 114 11.47 10.40 -5.26
CA SER A 114 11.98 11.55 -4.49
C SER A 114 13.07 11.20 -3.47
N GLY A 115 13.24 9.92 -3.14
CA GLY A 115 14.09 9.46 -2.04
C GLY A 115 13.51 9.70 -0.64
N THR A 116 12.33 10.34 -0.53
CA THR A 116 11.68 10.65 0.75
C THR A 116 10.51 9.71 1.00
N TYR A 117 10.49 9.07 2.17
CA TYR A 117 9.41 8.19 2.57
C TYR A 117 8.40 8.91 3.47
N SER A 118 7.12 8.89 3.09
CA SER A 118 6.05 9.55 3.84
C SER A 118 5.24 8.53 4.63
N LYS A 119 5.37 8.52 5.97
CA LYS A 119 4.65 7.55 6.83
C LYS A 119 3.13 7.76 6.88
N THR A 120 2.65 8.98 6.62
CA THR A 120 1.21 9.30 6.72
C THR A 120 0.61 9.73 5.39
N LYS A 121 -0.71 9.51 5.24
CA LYS A 121 -1.47 10.01 4.09
C LYS A 121 -1.37 11.54 3.95
N LYS A 122 -1.30 12.26 5.07
CA LYS A 122 -1.17 13.73 5.09
C LYS A 122 0.18 14.18 4.52
N ASP A 123 1.27 13.55 4.95
CA ASP A 123 2.62 13.89 4.48
C ASP A 123 2.77 13.53 3.01
N LEU A 124 2.22 12.37 2.59
CA LEU A 124 2.21 12.00 1.19
C LEU A 124 1.41 13.01 0.36
N LEU A 125 0.20 13.39 0.80
CA LEU A 125 -0.65 14.34 0.07
C LEU A 125 0.04 15.69 -0.14
N ALA A 126 0.87 16.16 0.80
CA ALA A 126 1.63 17.40 0.66
C ALA A 126 2.69 17.35 -0.46
N LEU A 127 3.09 16.15 -0.90
CA LEU A 127 4.04 15.94 -2.00
C LEU A 127 3.35 15.70 -3.35
N LEU A 128 2.04 15.46 -3.35
CA LEU A 128 1.28 15.12 -4.56
C LEU A 128 0.58 16.35 -5.15
N SER A 129 0.34 16.29 -6.46
CA SER A 129 -0.46 17.29 -7.18
C SER A 129 -1.33 16.62 -8.23
N GLY A 130 -2.29 17.38 -8.79
CA GLY A 130 -3.18 16.91 -9.84
C GLY A 130 -3.92 15.61 -9.47
N ASP A 131 -3.94 14.67 -10.41
CA ASP A 131 -4.69 13.42 -10.30
C ASP A 131 -4.22 12.52 -9.15
N GLU A 132 -2.92 12.49 -8.82
CA GLU A 132 -2.40 11.65 -7.74
C GLU A 132 -2.89 12.12 -6.36
N ALA A 133 -2.94 13.45 -6.16
CA ALA A 133 -3.50 14.04 -4.94
C ALA A 133 -5.00 13.73 -4.83
N GLU A 134 -5.71 13.76 -5.95
CA GLU A 134 -7.14 13.50 -6.02
C GLU A 134 -7.48 12.03 -5.74
N LEU A 135 -6.71 11.10 -6.30
CA LEU A 135 -6.80 9.68 -5.97
C LEU A 135 -6.56 9.43 -4.48
N LEU A 136 -5.56 10.11 -3.88
CA LEU A 136 -5.29 9.97 -2.46
C LEU A 136 -6.44 10.50 -1.59
N ARG A 137 -7.04 11.64 -1.94
CA ARG A 137 -8.20 12.20 -1.22
C ARG A 137 -9.38 11.24 -1.22
N CYS A 138 -9.71 10.66 -2.36
CA CYS A 138 -10.73 9.62 -2.48
C CYS A 138 -10.45 8.41 -1.55
N GLY A 139 -9.18 8.01 -1.39
CA GLY A 139 -8.78 6.95 -0.46
C GLY A 139 -8.66 7.36 1.01
N MET A 140 -8.77 8.66 1.31
CA MET A 140 -8.72 9.23 2.66
C MET A 140 -10.11 9.45 3.26
N ASP A 141 -11.05 9.88 2.44
CA ASP A 141 -12.38 10.34 2.87
C ASP A 141 -13.49 9.54 2.18
N PRO A 142 -14.19 8.65 2.91
CA PRO A 142 -15.31 7.88 2.37
C PRO A 142 -16.47 8.75 1.88
N VAL A 143 -16.73 9.90 2.51
CA VAL A 143 -17.80 10.81 2.11
C VAL A 143 -17.44 11.43 0.76
N TYR A 144 -16.22 11.92 0.64
CA TYR A 144 -15.72 12.46 -0.63
C TYR A 144 -15.73 11.41 -1.74
N TYR A 145 -15.33 10.16 -1.44
CA TYR A 145 -15.44 9.05 -2.37
C TYR A 145 -16.87 8.85 -2.86
N ASP A 146 -17.84 8.80 -1.94
CA ASP A 146 -19.25 8.59 -2.27
C ASP A 146 -19.84 9.75 -3.10
N GLU A 147 -19.39 10.98 -2.87
CA GLU A 147 -19.72 12.13 -3.73
C GLU A 147 -19.18 11.95 -5.15
N GLN A 148 -17.90 11.59 -5.30
CA GLN A 148 -17.31 11.34 -6.64
C GLN A 148 -17.98 10.16 -7.34
N LYS A 149 -18.32 9.11 -6.58
CA LYS A 149 -19.06 7.93 -7.06
C LYS A 149 -20.44 8.30 -7.58
N ALA A 150 -21.16 9.16 -6.87
CA ALA A 150 -22.48 9.63 -7.28
C ALA A 150 -22.44 10.51 -8.54
N LEU A 151 -21.34 11.25 -8.73
CA LEU A 151 -21.14 12.08 -9.93
C LEU A 151 -20.84 11.24 -11.17
N ASN A 152 -19.82 10.37 -11.09
CA ASN A 152 -19.43 9.50 -12.19
C ASN A 152 -18.62 8.30 -11.69
N PRO A 153 -19.24 7.12 -11.51
CA PRO A 153 -18.53 5.94 -11.02
C PRO A 153 -17.47 5.45 -12.01
N ASP A 154 -17.71 5.56 -13.32
CA ASP A 154 -16.75 5.12 -14.35
C ASP A 154 -15.50 6.00 -14.39
N LEU A 155 -15.61 7.28 -14.03
CA LEU A 155 -14.46 8.18 -13.90
C LEU A 155 -13.50 7.74 -12.79
N LEU A 156 -14.01 7.14 -11.70
CA LEU A 156 -13.16 6.59 -10.64
C LEU A 156 -12.31 5.43 -11.18
N PHE A 157 -12.93 4.52 -11.95
CA PHE A 157 -12.20 3.45 -12.62
C PHE A 157 -11.19 4.00 -13.61
N GLN A 158 -11.60 4.95 -14.46
CA GLN A 158 -10.72 5.54 -15.47
C GLN A 158 -9.48 6.19 -14.84
N ARG A 159 -9.64 6.97 -13.77
CA ARG A 159 -8.52 7.62 -13.06
C ARG A 159 -7.57 6.58 -12.47
N MET A 160 -8.10 5.57 -11.78
CA MET A 160 -7.28 4.50 -11.18
C MET A 160 -6.55 3.67 -12.24
N LEU A 161 -7.23 3.28 -13.32
CA LEU A 161 -6.63 2.50 -14.42
C LEU A 161 -5.60 3.32 -15.21
N SER A 162 -5.86 4.60 -15.43
CA SER A 162 -4.92 5.52 -16.08
C SER A 162 -3.64 5.66 -15.26
N TRP A 163 -3.77 5.95 -13.96
CA TRP A 163 -2.62 6.09 -13.07
C TRP A 163 -1.83 4.79 -12.96
N THR A 164 -2.49 3.67 -12.66
CA THR A 164 -1.81 2.37 -12.53
C THR A 164 -1.10 1.98 -13.83
N GLY A 165 -1.76 2.14 -14.99
CA GLY A 165 -1.16 1.84 -16.28
C GLY A 165 0.03 2.74 -16.63
N GLY A 166 -0.03 4.03 -16.31
CA GLY A 166 1.09 4.96 -16.47
C GLY A 166 2.27 4.58 -15.58
N THR A 167 2.00 4.37 -14.29
CA THR A 167 3.02 4.03 -13.29
C THR A 167 3.67 2.67 -13.56
N MET A 168 2.92 1.67 -14.06
CA MET A 168 3.50 0.40 -14.50
C MET A 168 4.54 0.58 -15.61
N ARG A 169 4.27 1.46 -16.59
CA ARG A 169 5.23 1.76 -17.66
C ARG A 169 6.45 2.52 -17.14
N GLU A 170 6.25 3.48 -16.23
CA GLU A 170 7.35 4.19 -15.57
C GLU A 170 8.28 3.23 -14.81
N LEU A 171 7.71 2.39 -13.94
CA LEU A 171 8.47 1.43 -13.14
C LEU A 171 9.17 0.37 -13.99
N ALA A 172 8.65 0.05 -15.18
CA ALA A 172 9.31 -0.84 -16.13
C ALA A 172 10.60 -0.26 -16.70
N GLN A 173 10.66 1.04 -16.95
CA GLN A 173 11.84 1.72 -17.47
C GLN A 173 12.98 1.78 -16.43
N LYS A 174 12.64 1.92 -15.15
CA LYS A 174 13.62 2.00 -14.05
C LYS A 174 14.45 0.72 -13.82
N ILE A 175 14.05 -0.43 -14.39
CA ILE A 175 14.86 -1.68 -14.38
C ILE A 175 15.89 -1.69 -15.53
N GLY A 176 15.63 -0.93 -16.60
CA GLY A 176 16.47 -0.90 -17.80
C GLY A 176 17.71 -0.01 -17.69
N THR A 177 17.67 1.01 -16.83
CA THR A 177 18.85 1.82 -16.46
C THR A 177 19.69 1.09 -15.41
N ARG A 178 20.37 0.02 -15.86
CA ARG A 178 21.60 -0.40 -15.18
C ARG A 178 22.58 0.76 -15.31
N GLU A 179 22.91 1.42 -14.21
CA GLU A 179 24.11 2.24 -14.17
C GLU A 179 25.28 1.34 -14.58
N LYS A 180 25.93 1.72 -15.68
CA LYS A 180 27.21 1.16 -16.10
C LYS A 180 28.33 1.81 -15.31
#